data_AF-A0A6I1FA37-F1
#
_entry.id   AF-A0A6I1FA37-F1
#
_cell.length_a   1.000
_cell.length_b   1.000
_cell.length_c   1.000
_cell.angle_alpha   90.00
_cell.angle_beta   90.00
_cell.angle_gamma   90.00
#
_symmetry.space_group_name_H-M   'P 1'
#
loop_
_entity.id
_entity.type
_entity.pdbx_description
1 polymer ?
#
loop_
_entity_poly.entity_id
_entity_poly.type
_entity_poly.pdbx_seq_one_letter_code
_entity_poly.pdbx_strand_id
1 'polypeptide(L)'
;MDIKGVEGLDAHHAGQKAAMKKLVDNYDLNTAPAINVPKVGHTIKGPNGIVSRSTKGIDDPRQLLARDIRELRRVYDDIPNSTLKELIELNKKMYPEMRK
;
A
#
# COMPACT_ATOMS: atom_id res chain seq x y z
N MET A 1 -3.22 -16.72 4.20
CA MET A 1 -4.29 -16.06 4.97
C MET A 1 -4.08 -14.57 4.78
N ASP A 2 -5.10 -13.77 4.46
CA ASP A 2 -4.91 -12.32 4.47
C ASP A 2 -4.55 -11.88 5.90
N ILE A 3 -3.56 -11.00 6.03
CA ILE A 3 -3.13 -10.45 7.32
C ILE A 3 -4.35 -9.78 7.95
N LYS A 4 -4.91 -10.37 9.01
CA LYS A 4 -6.03 -9.78 9.75
C LYS A 4 -5.47 -8.68 10.65
N GLY A 5 -5.87 -7.44 10.39
CA GLY A 5 -5.55 -6.29 11.23
C GLY A 5 -6.19 -6.41 12.63
N VAL A 6 -5.78 -5.51 13.52
CA VAL A 6 -6.44 -5.28 14.82
C VAL A 6 -7.90 -4.90 14.59
N GLU A 7 -8.80 -5.15 15.54
CA GLU A 7 -10.21 -4.77 15.39
C GLU A 7 -10.35 -3.28 15.00
N GLY A 8 -11.13 -3.01 13.95
CA GLY A 8 -11.28 -1.67 13.36
C GLY A 8 -10.19 -1.24 12.37
N LEU A 9 -9.08 -1.98 12.28
CA LEU A 9 -7.98 -1.74 11.35
C LEU A 9 -7.88 -2.85 10.29
N ASP A 10 -7.33 -2.50 9.14
CA ASP A 10 -6.93 -3.41 8.08
C ASP A 10 -5.44 -3.23 7.78
N ALA A 11 -4.77 -4.30 7.36
CA ALA A 11 -3.43 -4.20 6.80
C ALA A 11 -3.52 -3.66 5.36
N HIS A 12 -2.92 -2.51 5.12
CA HIS A 12 -2.74 -1.93 3.78
C HIS A 12 -1.30 -2.17 3.32
N HIS A 13 -1.12 -3.03 2.32
CA HIS A 13 0.20 -3.25 1.71
C HIS A 13 0.75 -1.97 1.07
N ALA A 14 2.08 -1.83 1.03
CA ALA A 14 2.73 -0.65 0.44
C ALA A 14 2.33 -0.38 -1.02
N GLY A 15 2.05 -1.46 -1.77
CA GLY A 15 1.50 -1.40 -3.12
C GLY A 15 0.28 -2.32 -3.24
N GLN A 16 -0.65 -1.96 -4.12
CA GLN A 16 -1.91 -2.65 -4.31
C GLN A 16 -1.68 -4.10 -4.76
N LYS A 17 -2.20 -5.06 -3.99
CA LYS A 17 -1.99 -6.51 -4.15
C LYS A 17 -2.13 -7.01 -5.58
N ALA A 18 -3.16 -6.55 -6.31
CA ALA A 18 -3.43 -7.01 -7.67
C ALA A 18 -2.37 -6.54 -8.69
N ALA A 19 -1.80 -5.35 -8.50
CA ALA A 19 -0.72 -4.85 -9.36
C ALA A 19 0.63 -5.43 -8.93
N MET A 20 0.88 -5.55 -7.61
CA MET A 20 2.08 -6.22 -7.07
C MET A 20 2.26 -7.63 -7.66
N LYS A 21 1.19 -8.44 -7.67
CA LYS A 21 1.21 -9.80 -8.26
C LYS A 21 1.59 -9.87 -9.73
N LYS A 22 1.42 -8.78 -10.49
CA LYS A 22 1.72 -8.72 -11.92
C LYS A 22 3.10 -8.16 -12.21
N LEU A 23 3.60 -7.27 -11.34
CA LEU A 23 4.77 -6.44 -11.58
C LEU A 23 6.00 -6.87 -10.77
N VAL A 24 5.83 -7.75 -9.77
CA VAL A 24 6.88 -8.17 -8.84
C VAL A 24 6.91 -9.69 -8.73
N ASP A 25 7.99 -10.30 -9.23
CA ASP A 25 8.09 -11.75 -9.43
C ASP A 25 7.98 -12.57 -8.13
N ASN A 26 8.54 -12.05 -7.03
CA ASN A 26 8.58 -12.73 -5.73
C ASN A 26 7.56 -12.18 -4.73
N TYR A 27 6.45 -11.59 -5.20
CA TYR A 27 5.43 -11.03 -4.31
C TYR A 27 4.68 -12.13 -3.55
N ASP A 28 4.86 -12.16 -2.22
CA ASP A 28 4.03 -12.92 -1.28
C ASP A 28 3.19 -11.97 -0.43
N LEU A 29 1.86 -12.16 -0.49
CA LEU A 29 0.89 -11.36 0.26
C LEU A 29 1.05 -11.47 1.79
N ASN A 30 1.59 -12.59 2.28
CA ASN A 30 1.71 -12.85 3.72
C ASN A 30 2.93 -12.17 4.32
N THR A 31 3.93 -11.80 3.50
CA THR A 31 5.19 -11.20 3.96
C THR A 31 5.42 -9.80 3.43
N ALA A 32 4.63 -9.35 2.44
CA ALA A 32 4.77 -8.04 1.85
C ALA A 32 4.62 -6.91 2.89
N PRO A 33 5.46 -5.86 2.84
CA PRO A 33 5.37 -4.74 3.77
C PRO A 33 4.00 -4.06 3.72
N ALA A 34 3.44 -3.79 4.90
CA ALA A 34 2.13 -3.21 5.09
C ALA A 34 2.11 -2.33 6.34
N ILE A 35 1.13 -1.44 6.43
CA ILE A 35 0.80 -0.67 7.62
C ILE A 35 -0.65 -0.93 8.03
N ASN A 36 -0.95 -0.84 9.32
CA ASN A 36 -2.34 -0.88 9.78
C ASN A 36 -2.99 0.49 9.55
N VAL A 37 -4.16 0.49 8.92
CA VAL A 37 -4.96 1.70 8.68
C VAL A 37 -6.41 1.45 9.08
N PRO A 38 -7.19 2.49 9.41
CA PRO A 38 -8.63 2.34 9.64
C PRO A 38 -9.35 1.71 8.44
N LYS A 39 -10.40 0.92 8.71
CA LYS A 39 -11.29 0.40 7.65
C LYS A 39 -11.93 1.52 6.83
N VAL A 40 -12.24 2.65 7.48
CA VAL A 40 -12.70 3.89 6.85
C VAL A 40 -11.52 4.53 6.12
N GLY A 41 -11.63 4.65 4.81
CA GLY A 41 -10.54 5.03 3.91
C GLY A 41 -9.94 3.85 3.13
N HIS A 42 -10.04 2.62 3.65
CA HIS A 42 -9.48 1.42 3.01
C HIS A 42 -10.55 0.59 2.31
N THR A 43 -11.45 0.01 3.11
CA THR A 43 -12.52 -0.88 2.67
C THR A 43 -13.86 -0.14 2.59
N ILE A 44 -14.03 0.89 3.42
CA ILE A 44 -15.23 1.73 3.54
C ILE A 44 -14.87 3.16 3.10
N LYS A 45 -15.76 3.86 2.37
CA LYS A 45 -15.52 5.25 1.95
C LYS A 45 -15.63 6.19 3.16
N GLY A 46 -14.60 7.00 3.40
CA GLY A 46 -14.55 8.01 4.46
C GLY A 46 -14.70 9.45 3.96
N PRO A 47 -14.54 10.45 4.85
CA PRO A 47 -14.62 11.87 4.52
C PRO A 47 -13.55 12.28 3.51
N ASN A 48 -12.33 11.74 3.63
CA ASN A 48 -11.23 11.93 2.67
C ASN A 48 -11.30 10.92 1.50
N GLY A 49 -12.45 10.26 1.31
CA GLY A 49 -12.67 9.26 0.28
C GLY A 49 -12.15 7.87 0.65
N ILE A 50 -11.67 7.14 -0.36
CA ILE A 50 -11.13 5.79 -0.22
C ILE A 50 -9.87 5.68 -1.08
N VAL A 51 -8.93 4.82 -0.71
CA VAL A 51 -7.74 4.53 -1.52
C VAL A 51 -8.15 3.93 -2.86
N SER A 52 -7.49 4.35 -3.94
CA SER A 52 -7.76 3.82 -5.28
C SER A 52 -7.51 2.31 -5.36
N ARG A 53 -8.52 1.58 -5.85
CA ARG A 53 -8.39 0.14 -6.14
C ARG A 53 -8.06 -0.16 -7.60
N SER A 54 -8.07 0.87 -8.45
CA SER A 54 -7.78 0.74 -9.87
C SER A 54 -6.34 0.29 -10.09
N THR A 55 -6.12 -0.51 -11.12
CA THR A 55 -4.78 -0.85 -11.63
C THR A 55 -4.51 -0.24 -13.02
N LYS A 56 -5.45 0.57 -13.53
CA LYS A 56 -5.32 1.24 -14.83
C LYS A 56 -4.21 2.28 -14.78
N GLY A 57 -3.32 2.26 -15.78
CA GLY A 57 -2.22 3.21 -15.91
C GLY A 57 -1.10 3.00 -14.89
N ILE A 58 -0.96 1.77 -14.38
CA ILE A 58 0.18 1.35 -13.57
C ILE A 58 0.94 0.32 -14.40
N ASP A 59 2.06 0.76 -14.98
CA ASP A 59 2.83 -0.07 -15.91
C ASP A 59 4.16 -0.56 -15.30
N ASP A 60 4.60 0.04 -14.20
CA ASP A 60 5.80 -0.37 -13.48
C ASP A 60 5.64 -0.35 -11.94
N PRO A 61 6.47 -1.11 -11.19
CA PRO A 61 6.40 -1.18 -9.73
C PRO A 61 6.58 0.16 -9.03
N ARG A 62 7.48 1.01 -9.52
CA ARG A 62 7.79 2.29 -8.87
C ARG A 62 6.63 3.26 -8.96
N GLN A 63 5.94 3.31 -10.10
CA GLN A 63 4.69 4.05 -10.29
C GLN A 63 3.61 3.56 -9.33
N LEU A 64 3.48 2.23 -9.16
CA LEU A 64 2.54 1.65 -8.20
C LEU A 64 2.82 2.16 -6.79
N LEU A 65 4.05 2.00 -6.30
CA LEU A 65 4.46 2.42 -4.96
C LEU A 65 4.24 3.93 -4.76
N ALA A 66 4.63 4.76 -5.72
CA ALA A 66 4.45 6.21 -5.63
C ALA A 66 2.96 6.59 -5.54
N ARG A 67 2.11 5.96 -6.37
CA ARG A 67 0.68 6.22 -6.37
C ARG A 67 0.05 5.81 -5.04
N ASP A 68 0.36 4.63 -4.52
CA ASP A 68 -0.27 4.11 -3.31
C ASP A 68 0.18 4.85 -2.05
N ILE A 69 1.44 5.27 -1.96
CA ILE A 69 1.91 6.16 -0.89
C ILE A 69 1.21 7.52 -0.94
N ARG A 70 1.00 8.08 -2.14
CA ARG A 70 0.26 9.34 -2.30
C ARG A 70 -1.20 9.18 -1.86
N GLU A 71 -1.84 8.07 -2.19
CA GLU A 71 -3.20 7.76 -1.77
C GLU A 71 -3.31 7.57 -0.25
N LEU A 72 -2.37 6.86 0.36
CA LEU A 72 -2.28 6.72 1.82
C LEU A 72 -2.21 8.09 2.51
N ARG A 73 -1.32 8.97 2.04
CA ARG A 73 -1.20 10.35 2.56
C ARG A 73 -2.47 11.18 2.37
N ARG A 74 -3.19 10.97 1.25
CA ARG A 74 -4.40 11.74 0.92
C ARG A 74 -5.60 11.30 1.76
N VAL A 75 -5.74 10.00 1.99
CA VAL A 75 -6.88 9.42 2.69
C VAL A 75 -6.70 9.51 4.20
N TYR A 76 -5.47 9.29 4.68
CA TYR A 76 -5.09 9.35 6.08
C TYR A 76 -4.08 10.48 6.27
N ASP A 77 -4.58 11.67 6.55
CA ASP A 77 -3.81 12.91 6.71
C ASP A 77 -3.05 12.98 8.06
N ASP A 78 -3.35 12.04 8.96
CA ASP A 78 -2.72 11.88 10.27
C ASP A 78 -1.54 10.89 10.26
N ILE A 79 -1.28 10.16 9.17
CA ILE A 79 -0.13 9.24 9.10
C ILE A 79 1.18 10.05 9.12
N PRO A 80 2.08 9.81 10.08
CA PRO A 80 3.37 10.48 10.12
C PRO A 80 4.19 10.23 8.85
N ASN A 81 4.87 11.27 8.38
CA ASN A 81 5.76 11.17 7.23
C ASN A 81 6.88 10.13 7.41
N SER A 82 7.32 9.93 8.66
CA SER A 82 8.30 8.90 9.01
C SER A 82 7.78 7.50 8.73
N THR A 83 6.52 7.20 9.08
CA THR A 83 5.88 5.91 8.83
C THR A 83 5.79 5.59 7.34
N LEU A 84 5.40 6.58 6.51
CA LEU A 84 5.36 6.40 5.05
C LEU A 84 6.77 6.17 4.47
N LYS A 85 7.79 6.88 4.97
CA LYS A 85 9.19 6.67 4.56
C LYS A 85 9.66 5.27 4.93
N GLU A 86 9.39 4.80 6.15
CA GLU A 86 9.76 3.45 6.59
C GLU A 86 9.09 2.38 5.72
N LEU A 87 7.80 2.53 5.41
CA LEU A 87 7.09 1.63 4.51
C LEU A 87 7.73 1.56 3.11
N ILE A 88 8.13 2.71 2.55
CA ILE A 88 8.83 2.80 1.26
C ILE A 88 10.17 2.08 1.32
N GLU A 89 10.96 2.32 2.36
CA GLU A 89 12.29 1.71 2.51
C GLU A 89 12.20 0.20 2.70
N LEU A 90 11.25 -0.29 3.51
CA LEU A 90 10.98 -1.72 3.65
C LEU A 90 10.56 -2.35 2.32
N ASN A 91 9.67 -1.69 1.57
CA ASN A 91 9.21 -2.17 0.28
C ASN A 91 10.35 -2.22 -0.75
N LYS A 92 11.17 -1.18 -0.86
CA LYS A 92 12.35 -1.14 -1.73
C LYS A 92 13.45 -2.10 -1.29
N LYS A 93 13.56 -2.39 0.01
CA LYS A 93 14.51 -3.40 0.52
C LYS A 93 14.08 -4.80 0.08
N MET A 94 12.79 -5.10 0.12
CA MET A 94 12.23 -6.40 -0.25
C MET A 94 12.13 -6.60 -1.77
N TYR A 95 11.80 -5.55 -2.52
CA TYR A 95 11.55 -5.60 -3.97
C TYR A 95 12.48 -4.62 -4.70
N PRO A 96 13.64 -5.07 -5.21
CA PRO A 96 14.58 -4.22 -5.93
C PRO A 96 14.00 -3.55 -7.18
N GLU A 97 12.95 -4.11 -7.78
CA GLU A 97 12.22 -3.58 -8.93
C GLU A 97 11.58 -2.21 -8.62
N MET A 98 11.29 -1.94 -7.35
CA MET A 98 10.73 -0.66 -6.88
C MET A 98 11.72 0.50 -6.90
N ARG A 99 13.01 0.22 -7.16
CA ARG A 99 14.09 1.23 -7.20
C ARG A 99 14.36 1.76 -8.60
N LYS A 100 13.90 1.04 -9.62
CA LYS A 100 14.05 1.40 -11.03
C LYS A 100 12.99 2.46 -11.32
#